data_AF-A0ABD3E5E3-F1
#
_entry.id   AF-A0ABD3E5E3-F1
#
_cell.length_a   1.000
_cell.length_b   1.000
_cell.length_c   1.000
_cell.angle_alpha   90.00
_cell.angle_beta   90.00
_cell.angle_gamma   90.00
#
_symmetry.space_group_name_H-M   'P 1'
#
loop_
_entity.id
_entity.type
_entity.pdbx_description
1 polymer ?
#
loop_
_entity_poly.entity_id
_entity_poly.type
_entity_poly.pdbx_seq_one_letter_code
_entity_poly.pdbx_strand_id
1 'polypeptide(L)'
;MIRRAPDCSLDCSLIMDQIAPISIRFLPFIPRHINMHGAELYEASKQTANPWVFEPEYPGKSRIFDGRTGNPFEQPVIIGKPYILKLIHQVDDKIHGRSSGHYALVTQQPLRGRAKQGGQRVGEMEVWALEGFGVAHILQEMLTYKSDHIRARQEVLGTTIIGGTIPNPEDAPESFRLLVRELRSLALELNHFLVSEKNFQINRKEA
;
A
#
# COMPACT_ATOMS: atom_id res chain seq x y z
N MET A 1 12.92 -19.68 29.04
CA MET A 1 14.10 -20.01 28.20
C MET A 1 13.84 -19.45 26.82
N ILE A 2 14.25 -18.20 26.62
CA ILE A 2 14.19 -17.48 25.34
C ILE A 2 15.38 -17.97 24.52
N ARG A 3 15.15 -18.48 23.30
CA ARG A 3 16.17 -18.41 22.26
C ARG A 3 15.66 -17.44 21.19
N ARG A 4 16.40 -16.33 21.09
CA ARG A 4 16.37 -15.38 19.97
C ARG A 4 16.64 -16.13 18.67
N ALA A 5 15.85 -15.86 17.64
CA ALA A 5 16.31 -15.97 16.26
C ALA A 5 16.62 -14.54 15.75
N PRO A 6 17.66 -14.37 14.92
CA PRO A 6 18.22 -13.07 14.59
C PRO A 6 17.45 -12.39 13.44
N ASP A 7 17.42 -11.06 13.51
CA ASP A 7 17.53 -10.10 12.41
C ASP A 7 17.08 -10.61 11.03
N CYS A 8 15.77 -10.50 10.77
CA CYS A 8 15.26 -10.39 9.41
C CYS A 8 15.17 -8.91 9.05
N SER A 9 16.30 -8.31 8.68
CA SER A 9 16.32 -7.24 7.70
C SER A 9 15.92 -7.83 6.36
N LEU A 10 14.62 -8.07 6.17
CA LEU A 10 14.07 -8.40 4.86
C LEU A 10 13.91 -7.10 4.10
N ASP A 11 15.00 -6.76 3.43
CA ASP A 11 15.07 -5.91 2.27
C ASP A 11 13.80 -5.99 1.41
N CYS A 12 13.04 -4.89 1.38
CA CYS A 12 11.91 -4.69 0.47
C CYS A 12 12.33 -4.66 -1.03
N SER A 13 13.61 -4.86 -1.35
CA SER A 13 14.09 -5.07 -2.73
C SER A 13 13.85 -6.50 -3.24
N LEU A 14 13.45 -7.46 -2.40
CA LEU A 14 13.30 -8.87 -2.80
C LEU A 14 11.94 -9.27 -3.43
N ILE A 15 11.00 -8.33 -3.60
CA ILE A 15 9.71 -8.64 -4.27
C ILE A 15 9.78 -8.42 -5.80
N MET A 16 10.81 -7.74 -6.32
CA MET A 16 11.03 -7.65 -7.77
C MET A 16 11.94 -8.73 -8.36
N ASP A 17 12.60 -9.55 -7.53
CA ASP A 17 13.51 -10.61 -7.99
C ASP A 17 12.88 -12.02 -8.01
N GLN A 18 11.59 -12.17 -7.71
CA GLN A 18 10.89 -13.46 -7.86
C GLN A 18 10.34 -13.71 -9.27
N ILE A 19 10.60 -12.84 -10.24
CA ILE A 19 10.56 -13.22 -11.66
C ILE A 19 11.98 -13.61 -12.05
N ALA A 20 12.49 -14.67 -11.41
CA ALA A 20 13.66 -15.35 -11.92
C ALA A 20 13.38 -15.76 -13.37
N PRO A 21 14.33 -15.58 -14.30
CA PRO A 21 14.13 -16.00 -15.67
C PRO A 21 13.87 -17.50 -15.66
N ILE A 22 12.71 -17.92 -16.19
CA ILE A 22 12.37 -19.32 -16.51
C ILE A 22 13.20 -19.74 -17.74
N SER A 23 14.49 -19.46 -17.70
CA SER A 23 15.48 -19.75 -18.73
C SER A 23 16.75 -20.10 -17.97
N ILE A 24 17.41 -21.18 -18.35
CA ILE A 24 18.66 -21.69 -17.76
C ILE A 24 18.45 -22.66 -16.58
N ARG A 25 17.73 -23.78 -16.82
CA ARG A 25 18.18 -25.12 -16.35
C ARG A 25 17.40 -26.34 -16.87
N PHE A 26 16.95 -26.37 -18.12
CA PHE A 26 16.42 -27.64 -18.66
C PHE A 26 16.73 -27.80 -20.15
N LEU A 27 17.94 -28.29 -20.44
CA LEU A 27 18.21 -29.18 -21.56
C LEU A 27 19.02 -30.35 -20.96
N PRO A 28 18.61 -31.63 -21.11
CA PRO A 28 17.89 -32.22 -22.24
C PRO A 28 16.66 -33.00 -21.77
N PHE A 29 15.55 -32.32 -21.50
CA PHE A 29 14.27 -33.01 -21.26
C PHE A 29 13.14 -32.16 -21.83
N ILE A 30 13.22 -31.87 -23.13
CA ILE A 30 12.05 -31.43 -23.88
C ILE A 30 11.07 -32.60 -23.80
N PRO A 31 9.93 -32.49 -23.09
CA PRO A 31 9.00 -33.59 -23.00
C PRO A 31 8.55 -33.91 -24.42
N ARG A 32 8.59 -35.19 -24.78
CA ARG A 32 8.14 -35.75 -26.07
C ARG A 32 6.70 -35.35 -26.48
N HIS A 33 5.98 -34.65 -25.62
CA HIS A 33 4.62 -34.16 -25.82
C HIS A 33 4.52 -32.98 -26.81
N ILE A 34 5.54 -32.12 -26.94
CA ILE A 34 5.51 -30.99 -27.90
C ILE A 34 5.69 -31.48 -29.33
N ASN A 35 6.44 -32.57 -29.54
CA ASN A 35 6.60 -33.19 -30.86
C ASN A 35 5.32 -33.90 -31.35
N MET A 36 4.38 -34.21 -30.46
CA MET A 36 3.17 -34.98 -30.78
C MET A 36 2.08 -34.12 -31.45
N HIS A 37 2.07 -32.81 -31.18
CA HIS A 37 1.12 -31.86 -31.78
C HIS A 37 1.61 -31.21 -33.09
N GLY A 38 2.83 -31.55 -33.56
CA GLY A 38 3.39 -30.96 -34.78
C GLY A 38 2.53 -31.23 -36.03
N ALA A 39 1.94 -32.43 -36.13
CA ALA A 39 1.05 -32.79 -37.23
C ALA A 39 -0.25 -31.97 -37.22
N GLU A 40 -0.85 -31.81 -36.04
CA GLU A 40 -2.08 -31.01 -35.85
C GLU A 40 -1.84 -29.53 -36.16
N LEU A 41 -0.69 -28.99 -35.75
CA LEU A 41 -0.29 -27.60 -36.05
C LEU A 41 -0.01 -27.40 -37.53
N TYR A 42 0.57 -28.40 -38.20
CA TYR A 42 0.79 -28.37 -39.64
C TYR A 42 -0.52 -28.44 -40.43
N GLU A 43 -1.48 -29.28 -40.01
CA GLU A 43 -2.83 -29.33 -40.56
C GLU A 43 -3.58 -28.02 -40.31
N ALA A 44 -3.50 -27.46 -39.09
CA ALA A 44 -4.09 -26.18 -38.75
C ALA A 44 -3.48 -25.02 -39.56
N SER A 45 -2.18 -25.04 -39.81
CA SER A 45 -1.48 -24.08 -40.68
C SER A 45 -2.02 -24.15 -42.12
N LYS A 46 -2.20 -25.36 -42.66
CA LYS A 46 -2.83 -25.56 -43.98
C LYS A 46 -4.26 -25.08 -44.04
N GLN A 47 -5.06 -25.36 -43.01
CA GLN A 47 -6.47 -24.95 -42.93
C GLN A 47 -6.63 -23.44 -42.79
N THR A 48 -5.76 -22.80 -42.01
CA THR A 48 -5.86 -21.36 -41.70
C THR A 48 -5.04 -20.49 -42.66
N ALA A 49 -4.22 -21.09 -43.54
CA ALA A 49 -3.27 -20.41 -44.44
C ALA A 49 -2.30 -19.44 -43.73
N ASN A 50 -2.04 -19.65 -42.44
CA ASN A 50 -1.20 -18.78 -41.61
C ASN A 50 0.21 -19.40 -41.43
N PRO A 51 1.25 -18.82 -42.05
CA PRO A 51 2.62 -19.38 -42.01
C PRO A 51 3.21 -19.41 -40.60
N TRP A 52 2.83 -18.48 -39.73
CA TRP A 52 3.34 -18.32 -38.37
C TRP A 52 2.85 -19.41 -37.38
N VAL A 53 1.85 -20.21 -37.77
CA VAL A 53 1.31 -21.29 -36.90
C VAL A 53 2.28 -22.47 -36.78
N PHE A 54 3.13 -22.68 -37.80
CA PHE A 54 4.05 -23.81 -37.85
C PHE A 54 5.41 -23.39 -38.43
N GLU A 55 6.42 -23.27 -37.56
CA GLU A 55 7.82 -23.20 -37.97
C GLU A 55 8.46 -24.61 -37.89
N PRO A 56 9.15 -25.09 -38.93
CA PRO A 56 9.73 -26.44 -38.96
C PRO A 56 10.74 -26.72 -37.84
N GLU A 57 11.49 -25.71 -37.41
CA GLU A 57 12.49 -25.81 -36.35
C GLU A 57 11.85 -25.76 -34.94
N TYR A 58 10.72 -25.05 -34.81
CA TYR A 58 10.05 -24.79 -33.54
C TYR A 58 8.51 -24.76 -33.71
N PRO A 59 7.82 -25.91 -33.71
CA PRO A 59 6.38 -25.97 -33.91
C PRO A 59 5.63 -25.18 -32.81
N GLY A 60 4.69 -24.32 -33.23
CA GLY A 60 3.87 -23.50 -32.32
C GLY A 60 4.59 -22.29 -31.71
N LYS A 61 5.83 -22.00 -32.13
CA LYS A 61 6.58 -20.79 -31.79
C LYS A 61 6.90 -20.01 -33.05
N SER A 62 7.17 -18.72 -32.89
CA SER A 62 7.65 -17.89 -33.98
C SER A 62 8.78 -16.96 -33.55
N ARG A 63 9.62 -16.58 -34.51
CA ARG A 63 10.65 -15.54 -34.28
C ARG A 63 10.01 -14.16 -34.25
N ILE A 64 10.18 -13.46 -33.13
CA ILE A 64 9.74 -12.07 -32.93
C ILE A 64 10.96 -11.15 -33.10
N PHE A 65 10.71 -9.91 -33.52
CA PHE A 65 11.70 -8.84 -33.56
C PHE A 65 11.39 -7.82 -32.47
N ASP A 66 12.42 -7.33 -31.79
CA ASP A 66 12.27 -6.25 -30.82
C ASP A 66 11.90 -4.96 -31.55
N GLY A 67 10.74 -4.39 -31.21
CA GLY A 67 10.25 -3.15 -31.80
C GLY A 67 11.08 -1.90 -31.46
N ARG A 68 11.97 -1.97 -30.45
CA ARG A 68 12.85 -0.86 -30.08
C ARG A 68 14.17 -0.87 -30.86
N THR A 69 14.77 -2.04 -31.06
CA THR A 69 16.11 -2.19 -31.67
C THR A 69 16.08 -2.74 -33.10
N GLY A 70 15.03 -3.44 -33.50
CA GLY A 70 14.92 -4.12 -34.78
C GLY A 70 15.63 -5.47 -34.85
N ASN A 71 16.32 -5.89 -33.79
CA ASN A 71 17.02 -7.18 -33.74
C ASN A 71 16.04 -8.33 -33.43
N PRO A 72 16.29 -9.55 -33.96
CA PRO A 72 15.50 -10.73 -33.60
C PRO A 72 15.77 -11.12 -32.14
N PHE A 73 14.75 -11.63 -31.45
CA PHE A 73 14.93 -12.28 -30.14
C PHE A 73 15.82 -13.53 -30.27
N GLU A 74 16.66 -13.79 -29.24
CA GLU A 74 17.56 -14.95 -29.22
C GLU A 74 16.82 -16.30 -29.23
N GLN A 75 15.61 -16.33 -28.66
CA GLN A 75 14.78 -17.53 -28.55
C GLN A 75 13.40 -17.31 -29.21
N PRO A 76 12.86 -18.32 -29.89
CA PRO A 76 11.53 -18.25 -30.49
C PRO A 76 10.45 -18.27 -29.40
N VAL A 77 9.39 -17.47 -29.59
CA VAL A 77 8.35 -17.19 -28.59
C VAL A 77 7.00 -17.75 -29.06
N ILE A 78 6.17 -18.23 -28.13
CA ILE A 78 4.81 -18.71 -28.45
C ILE A 78 3.93 -17.49 -28.72
N ILE A 79 3.28 -17.49 -29.89
CA ILE A 79 2.30 -16.46 -30.28
C ILE A 79 0.93 -17.12 -30.36
N GLY A 80 -0.06 -16.48 -29.73
CA GLY A 80 -1.43 -16.96 -29.75
C GLY A 80 -2.42 -15.81 -29.66
N LYS A 81 -3.70 -16.14 -29.81
CA LYS A 81 -4.81 -15.21 -29.57
C LYS A 81 -5.41 -15.53 -28.19
N PRO A 82 -4.87 -14.97 -27.09
CA PRO A 82 -5.46 -15.20 -25.78
C PRO A 82 -6.80 -14.47 -25.67
N TYR A 83 -7.74 -15.07 -24.94
CA TYR A 83 -8.94 -14.38 -24.51
C TYR A 83 -8.67 -13.72 -23.16
N ILE A 84 -8.42 -12.40 -23.17
CA ILE A 84 -8.10 -11.62 -21.97
C ILE A 84 -9.31 -10.77 -21.60
N LEU A 85 -9.80 -10.94 -20.37
CA LEU A 85 -10.92 -10.19 -19.82
C LEU A 85 -10.45 -8.97 -19.02
N LYS A 86 -11.07 -7.81 -19.25
CA LYS A 86 -10.88 -6.62 -18.42
C LYS A 86 -11.80 -6.70 -17.20
N LEU A 87 -11.21 -6.71 -16.00
CA LEU A 87 -11.97 -6.68 -14.75
C LEU A 87 -12.52 -5.27 -14.48
N ILE A 88 -13.62 -5.21 -13.73
CA ILE A 88 -14.25 -3.94 -13.32
C ILE A 88 -13.38 -3.12 -12.36
N HIS A 89 -12.44 -3.76 -11.66
CA HIS A 89 -11.62 -3.12 -10.63
C HIS A 89 -10.46 -2.33 -11.25
N GLN A 90 -10.76 -1.09 -11.68
CA GLN A 90 -9.77 -0.21 -12.28
C GLN A 90 -9.06 0.65 -11.23
N VAL A 91 -7.85 1.11 -11.57
CA VAL A 91 -7.04 1.97 -10.69
C VAL A 91 -7.73 3.33 -10.49
N ASP A 92 -8.41 3.83 -11.51
CA ASP A 92 -9.19 5.07 -11.46
C ASP A 92 -10.25 5.04 -10.35
N ASP A 93 -10.79 3.86 -10.06
CA ASP A 93 -11.76 3.62 -8.97
C ASP A 93 -11.12 3.43 -7.59
N LYS A 94 -9.79 3.31 -7.53
CA LYS A 94 -9.04 3.02 -6.30
C LYS A 94 -8.14 4.17 -5.85
N ILE A 95 -7.71 5.05 -6.75
CA ILE A 95 -6.89 6.20 -6.37
C ILE A 95 -7.70 7.12 -5.45
N HIS A 96 -7.12 7.43 -4.29
CA HIS A 96 -7.69 8.31 -3.30
C HIS A 96 -6.58 9.09 -2.60
N GLY A 97 -6.78 10.39 -2.44
CA GLY A 97 -5.86 11.28 -1.74
C GLY A 97 -6.64 12.24 -0.85
N ARG A 98 -6.04 12.62 0.28
CA ARG A 98 -6.62 13.55 1.25
C ARG A 98 -5.56 14.51 1.75
N SER A 99 -5.85 15.80 1.73
CA SER A 99 -5.08 16.85 2.41
C SER A 99 -5.75 17.26 3.73
N SER A 100 -6.95 17.84 3.65
CA SER A 100 -7.84 18.15 4.77
C SER A 100 -9.25 17.66 4.45
N GLY A 101 -10.12 17.55 5.46
CA GLY A 101 -11.49 17.08 5.26
C GLY A 101 -12.27 16.97 6.56
N HIS A 102 -13.37 16.21 6.52
CA HIS A 102 -14.24 16.03 7.68
C HIS A 102 -13.62 15.12 8.75
N TYR A 103 -13.99 15.38 10.00
CA TYR A 103 -13.53 14.67 11.19
C TYR A 103 -14.73 14.09 11.95
N ALA A 104 -14.49 13.03 12.72
CA ALA A 104 -15.50 12.45 13.60
C ALA A 104 -15.82 13.41 14.75
N LEU A 105 -17.10 13.49 15.14
CA LEU A 105 -17.54 14.39 16.21
C LEU A 105 -16.90 14.08 17.56
N VAL A 106 -16.79 12.79 17.89
CA VAL A 106 -16.34 12.33 19.21
C VAL A 106 -14.82 12.22 19.29
N THR A 107 -14.20 11.40 18.43
CA THR A 107 -12.76 11.13 18.49
C THR A 107 -11.90 12.19 17.81
N GLN A 108 -12.51 13.11 17.05
CA GLN A 108 -11.81 14.14 16.27
C GLN A 108 -10.81 13.58 15.25
N GLN A 109 -10.86 12.28 14.95
CA GLN A 109 -10.05 11.63 13.94
C GLN A 109 -10.63 11.80 12.52
N PRO A 110 -9.80 11.74 11.47
CA PRO A 110 -10.26 11.73 10.08
C PRO A 110 -11.31 10.65 9.85
N LEU A 111 -12.39 10.98 9.12
CA LEU A 111 -13.40 9.98 8.75
C LEU A 111 -12.81 8.85 7.90
N ARG A 112 -13.45 7.68 7.91
CA ARG A 112 -13.07 6.54 7.07
C ARG A 112 -13.83 6.56 5.74
N GLY A 113 -13.18 6.08 4.69
CA GLY A 113 -13.80 5.73 3.40
C GLY A 113 -13.67 6.81 2.32
N ARG A 114 -13.50 6.35 1.07
CA ARG A 114 -13.27 7.21 -0.11
C ARG A 114 -14.37 8.24 -0.35
N ALA A 115 -15.64 7.82 -0.23
CA ALA A 115 -16.80 8.68 -0.46
C ALA A 115 -16.87 9.89 0.48
N LYS A 116 -16.27 9.80 1.67
CA LYS A 116 -16.23 10.88 2.67
C LYS A 116 -14.90 11.63 2.67
N GLN A 117 -14.10 11.46 1.62
CA GLN A 117 -12.71 11.93 1.56
C GLN A 117 -11.92 11.51 2.80
N GLY A 118 -12.08 10.24 3.18
CA GLY A 118 -11.55 9.71 4.43
C GLY A 118 -10.02 9.67 4.49
N GLY A 119 -9.47 9.68 5.70
CA GLY A 119 -8.04 9.51 5.92
C GLY A 119 -7.60 8.05 5.75
N GLN A 120 -6.30 7.85 5.57
CA GLN A 120 -5.69 6.53 5.63
C GLN A 120 -5.56 6.11 7.10
N ARG A 121 -5.83 4.84 7.39
CA ARG A 121 -5.59 4.28 8.73
C ARG A 121 -4.11 3.95 8.87
N VAL A 122 -3.50 4.50 9.91
CA VAL A 122 -2.23 4.01 10.47
C VAL A 122 -2.61 3.17 11.67
N GLY A 123 -2.41 1.86 11.57
CA GLY A 123 -2.68 0.90 12.63
C GLY A 123 -1.45 0.65 13.50
N GLU A 124 -1.61 -0.28 14.43
CA GLU A 124 -0.55 -0.68 15.37
C GLU A 124 0.69 -1.23 14.64
N MET A 125 0.50 -1.99 13.56
CA MET A 125 1.60 -2.53 12.77
C MET A 125 2.42 -1.44 12.08
N GLU A 126 1.77 -0.41 11.55
CA GLU A 126 2.46 0.72 10.93
C GLU A 126 3.15 1.61 11.98
N VAL A 127 2.56 1.73 13.17
CA VAL A 127 3.21 2.40 14.31
C VAL A 127 4.49 1.64 14.71
N TRP A 128 4.44 0.31 14.85
CA TRP A 128 5.63 -0.49 15.15
C TRP A 128 6.72 -0.36 14.09
N ALA A 129 6.34 -0.25 12.81
CA ALA A 129 7.29 -0.01 11.75
C ALA A 129 8.01 1.34 11.94
N LEU A 130 7.28 2.43 12.23
CA LEU A 130 7.87 3.76 12.48
C LEU A 130 8.73 3.80 13.74
N GLU A 131 8.32 3.10 14.79
CA GLU A 131 9.10 2.94 16.02
C GLU A 131 10.39 2.17 15.77
N GLY A 132 10.35 1.10 14.98
CA GLY A 132 11.51 0.29 14.61
C GLY A 132 12.56 1.07 13.80
N PHE A 133 12.11 2.02 12.97
CA PHE A 133 13.01 2.95 12.28
C PHE A 133 13.54 4.08 13.16
N GLY A 134 13.04 4.24 14.39
CA GLY A 134 13.44 5.31 15.30
C GLY A 134 12.93 6.70 14.89
N VAL A 135 11.86 6.78 14.09
CA VAL A 135 11.39 8.06 13.54
C VAL A 135 10.36 8.72 14.46
N ALA A 136 10.84 9.21 15.60
CA ALA A 136 9.98 9.76 16.65
C ALA A 136 9.12 10.95 16.19
N HIS A 137 9.69 11.90 15.44
CA HIS A 137 8.96 13.10 15.00
C HIS A 137 7.87 12.80 13.96
N ILE A 138 8.11 11.86 13.02
CA ILE A 138 7.07 11.45 12.07
C ILE A 138 5.96 10.69 12.78
N LEU A 139 6.31 9.80 13.71
CA LEU A 139 5.32 9.11 14.52
C LEU A 139 4.45 10.10 15.32
N GLN A 140 5.08 11.08 15.98
CA GLN A 140 4.37 12.16 16.66
C GLN A 140 3.48 12.93 15.69
N GLU A 141 3.95 13.25 14.49
CA GLU A 141 3.19 13.99 13.50
C GLU A 141 1.95 13.22 13.02
N MET A 142 2.08 11.91 12.81
CA MET A 142 0.96 11.04 12.44
C MET A 142 -0.07 10.91 13.57
N LEU A 143 0.36 10.90 14.83
CA LEU A 143 -0.48 10.75 16.01
C LEU A 143 -1.04 12.08 16.58
N THR A 144 -0.60 13.23 16.11
CA THR A 144 -1.05 14.54 16.62
C THR A 144 -1.55 15.47 15.51
N TYR A 145 -0.64 16.10 14.77
CA TYR A 145 -0.94 17.12 13.77
C TYR A 145 -1.89 16.62 12.67
N LYS A 146 -1.72 15.38 12.23
CA LYS A 146 -2.48 14.79 11.12
C LYS A 146 -3.74 14.03 11.55
N SER A 147 -3.89 13.71 12.85
CA SER A 147 -4.99 12.93 13.39
C SER A 147 -6.06 13.80 14.07
N ASP A 148 -5.91 14.05 15.36
CA ASP A 148 -6.98 14.39 16.29
C ASP A 148 -6.71 15.65 17.11
N HIS A 149 -5.49 16.20 17.08
CA HIS A 149 -5.17 17.40 17.83
C HIS A 149 -5.72 18.67 17.14
N ILE A 150 -6.86 19.19 17.61
CA ILE A 150 -7.58 20.30 16.95
C ILE A 150 -6.72 21.56 16.81
N ARG A 151 -6.09 22.03 17.89
CA ARG A 151 -5.28 23.28 17.89
C ARG A 151 -4.05 23.15 17.00
N ALA A 152 -3.20 22.17 17.28
CA ALA A 152 -1.99 21.89 16.50
C ALA A 152 -2.27 21.75 14.99
N ARG A 153 -3.37 21.10 14.59
CA ARG A 153 -3.75 21.01 13.17
C ARG A 153 -4.05 22.38 12.53
N GLN A 154 -4.73 23.28 13.25
CA GLN A 154 -5.03 24.63 12.76
C GLN A 154 -3.75 25.46 12.61
N GLU A 155 -2.84 25.34 13.58
CA GLU A 155 -1.54 26.00 13.55
C GLU A 155 -0.66 25.49 12.41
N VAL A 156 -0.62 24.17 12.18
CA VAL A 156 0.08 23.57 11.03
C VAL A 156 -0.44 24.11 9.72
N LEU A 157 -1.77 24.21 9.55
CA LEU A 157 -2.35 24.76 8.32
C LEU A 157 -1.93 26.23 8.12
N GLY A 158 -2.01 27.06 9.16
CA GLY A 158 -1.60 28.47 9.09
C GLY A 158 -0.11 28.64 8.79
N THR A 159 0.74 27.89 9.49
CA THR A 159 2.21 27.94 9.31
C THR A 159 2.65 27.40 7.96
N THR A 160 1.98 26.38 7.43
CA THR A 160 2.25 25.84 6.07
C THR A 160 1.95 26.87 4.99
N ILE A 161 0.88 27.67 5.16
CA ILE A 161 0.52 28.73 4.20
C ILE A 161 1.53 29.89 4.27
N ILE A 162 1.94 30.29 5.47
CA ILE A 162 2.87 31.40 5.70
C ILE A 162 4.32 31.01 5.36
N GLY A 163 4.64 29.72 5.36
CA GLY A 163 5.99 29.19 5.14
C GLY A 163 6.88 29.24 6.38
N GLY A 164 6.28 29.07 7.57
CA GLY A 164 6.98 29.08 8.85
C GLY A 164 7.34 27.68 9.37
N THR A 165 8.05 27.64 10.50
CA THR A 165 8.33 26.38 11.22
C THR A 165 7.09 25.88 11.95
N ILE A 166 6.81 24.59 11.88
CA ILE A 166 5.70 23.96 12.59
C ILE A 166 6.00 23.94 14.10
N PRO A 167 5.14 24.52 14.96
CA PRO A 167 5.36 24.53 16.40
C PRO A 167 5.11 23.14 17.00
N ASN A 168 5.88 22.75 18.02
CA ASN A 168 5.66 21.52 18.78
C ASN A 168 4.30 21.53 19.48
N PRO A 169 3.58 20.39 19.58
CA PRO A 169 2.28 20.37 20.23
C PRO A 169 2.48 20.40 21.75
N GLU A 170 1.93 21.42 22.42
CA GLU A 170 2.02 21.57 23.89
C GLU A 170 0.95 20.74 24.62
N ASP A 171 -0.19 20.51 23.97
CA ASP A 171 -1.38 19.90 24.54
C ASP A 171 -1.46 18.39 24.23
N ALA A 172 -2.18 17.65 25.08
CA ALA A 172 -2.49 16.23 24.81
C ALA A 172 -3.54 16.08 23.69
N PRO A 173 -3.46 15.02 22.86
CA PRO A 173 -4.41 14.76 21.79
C PRO A 173 -5.83 14.52 22.31
N GLU A 174 -6.83 14.80 21.46
CA GLU A 174 -8.24 14.72 21.86
C GLU A 174 -8.68 13.28 22.16
N SER A 175 -8.11 12.27 21.50
CA SER A 175 -8.35 10.86 21.83
C SER A 175 -7.93 10.51 23.26
N PHE A 176 -6.81 11.04 23.75
CA PHE A 176 -6.37 10.86 25.13
C PHE A 176 -7.29 11.59 26.12
N ARG A 177 -7.72 12.81 25.78
CA ARG A 177 -8.71 13.55 26.59
C ARG A 177 -10.04 12.80 26.69
N LEU A 178 -10.48 12.18 25.58
CA LEU A 178 -11.66 11.34 25.55
C LEU A 178 -11.47 10.11 26.45
N LEU A 179 -10.34 9.41 26.35
CA LEU A 179 -10.02 8.27 27.22
C LEU A 179 -10.12 8.63 28.71
N VAL A 180 -9.54 9.77 29.12
CA VAL A 180 -9.61 10.24 30.51
C VAL A 180 -11.06 10.49 30.94
N ARG A 181 -11.90 11.05 30.07
CA ARG A 181 -13.33 11.27 30.35
C ARG A 181 -14.10 9.96 30.47
N GLU A 182 -13.83 8.99 29.60
CA GLU A 182 -14.44 7.66 29.66
C GLU A 182 -14.08 6.93 30.96
N LEU A 183 -12.82 6.99 31.40
CA LEU A 183 -12.39 6.40 32.67
C LEU A 183 -13.05 7.08 33.88
N ARG A 184 -13.21 8.40 33.86
CA ARG A 184 -13.94 9.11 34.93
C ARG A 184 -15.41 8.75 34.99
N SER A 185 -16.03 8.40 33.86
CA SER A 185 -17.42 7.92 33.84
C SER A 185 -17.58 6.60 34.62
N LEU A 186 -16.51 5.81 34.70
CA LEU A 186 -16.41 4.58 35.48
C LEU A 186 -15.94 4.81 36.93
N ALA A 187 -15.95 6.05 37.41
CA ALA A 187 -15.42 6.47 38.71
C ALA A 187 -13.92 6.16 38.92
N LEU A 188 -13.14 6.06 37.83
CA LEU A 188 -11.68 5.96 37.89
C LEU A 188 -11.06 7.34 37.66
N GLU A 189 -10.38 7.86 38.67
CA GLU A 189 -9.70 9.16 38.58
C GLU A 189 -8.22 8.98 38.19
N LEU A 190 -7.87 9.52 37.02
CA LEU A 190 -6.47 9.64 36.61
C LEU A 190 -5.94 11.02 37.02
N ASN A 191 -5.08 11.01 38.05
CA ASN A 191 -4.30 12.18 38.46
C ASN A 191 -3.14 12.38 37.49
N HIS A 192 -3.38 13.05 36.36
CA HIS A 192 -2.34 13.37 35.38
C HIS A 192 -2.13 14.88 35.26
N PHE A 193 -0.92 15.34 35.61
CA PHE A 193 -0.51 16.76 35.65
C PHE A 193 -0.67 17.51 34.31
N LEU A 194 -0.55 16.81 33.17
CA LEU A 194 -0.67 17.42 31.83
C LEU A 194 -2.10 17.76 31.39
N VAL A 195 -3.14 17.21 32.03
CA VAL A 195 -4.52 17.60 31.69
C VAL A 195 -4.93 18.70 32.65
N SER A 196 -4.57 19.94 32.31
CA SER A 196 -4.87 21.14 33.10
C SER A 196 -6.26 21.06 33.73
N GLU A 197 -6.32 21.18 35.06
CA GLU A 197 -7.55 21.23 35.86
C GLU A 197 -8.58 22.26 35.33
N LYS A 198 -8.11 23.30 34.63
CA LYS A 198 -8.97 24.34 34.03
C LYS A 198 -9.93 23.81 32.97
N ASN A 199 -9.63 22.69 32.30
CA ASN A 199 -10.54 22.07 31.32
C ASN A 199 -11.63 21.20 31.98
N PHE A 200 -11.57 21.02 33.30
CA PHE A 200 -12.49 20.16 34.06
C PHE A 200 -13.48 20.90 34.94
N GLN A 201 -13.40 22.23 35.02
CA GLN A 201 -14.47 23.01 35.64
C GLN A 201 -15.69 22.99 34.71
N ILE A 202 -16.59 22.04 34.97
CA ILE A 202 -17.98 22.19 34.55
C ILE A 202 -18.48 23.41 35.30
N ASN A 203 -18.52 24.56 34.62
CA ASN A 203 -19.27 25.70 35.10
C ASN A 203 -20.74 25.27 35.11
N ARG A 204 -21.17 24.66 36.22
CA ARG A 204 -22.58 24.57 36.57
C ARG A 204 -23.04 26.02 36.70
N LYS A 205 -23.65 26.54 35.63
CA LYS A 205 -24.53 27.70 35.79
C LYS A 205 -25.66 27.20 36.66
N GLU A 206 -25.64 27.58 37.93
CA GLU A 206 -26.79 27.44 38.81
C GLU A 206 -27.97 28.16 38.12
N ALA A 207 -29.03 27.39 37.87
CA ALA A 207 -30.29 27.86 37.34
C ALA A 207 -31.23 28.17 38.51
#